data_AF-A0A3C0DXB7-F1
#
_entry.id   AF-A0A3C0DXB7-F1
#
_cell.length_a   1.000
_cell.length_b   1.000
_cell.length_c   1.000
_cell.angle_alpha   90.00
_cell.angle_beta   90.00
_cell.angle_gamma   90.00
#
_symmetry.space_group_name_H-M   'P 1'
#
loop_
_entity.id
_entity.type
_entity.pdbx_description
1 polymer ?
#
loop_
_entity_poly.entity_id
_entity_poly.type
_entity_poly.pdbx_seq_one_letter_code
_entity_poly.pdbx_strand_id
1 'polypeptide(L)'
;TRLRLNLQDKNIKPSEAPSSRDALTIQGDDSTNTIIVAARSDLLPLIEDVIKTLDIPAAGGMESIQIYPLEHANAATIENIIENLFKGPSRRQVRPEDRPNVVVDSRTNALIVAASQKTLAIVMSLITRLDQKPENPGILIEVLPLEHNDAS
;
A
#
# COMPACT_ATOMS: atom_id res chain seq x y z
N THR A 1 4.69 42.71 69.29
CA THR A 1 6.14 42.73 69.03
C THR A 1 6.51 41.73 67.95
N ARG A 2 6.84 42.27 66.77
CA ARG A 2 7.75 41.76 65.71
C ARG A 2 7.59 40.33 65.16
N LEU A 3 7.13 40.27 63.91
CA LEU A 3 7.43 39.20 62.94
C LEU A 3 8.92 38.86 62.98
N ARG A 4 9.26 37.57 63.13
CA ARG A 4 10.58 37.04 62.81
C ARG A 4 10.52 36.42 61.41
N LEU A 5 11.26 37.03 60.49
CA LEU A 5 11.68 36.41 59.23
C LEU A 5 12.66 35.28 59.55
N ASN A 6 12.29 34.04 59.19
CA ASN A 6 13.24 32.94 59.03
C ASN A 6 13.59 32.89 57.54
N LEU A 7 14.65 33.61 57.14
CA LEU A 7 15.38 33.28 55.93
C LEU A 7 16.16 31.99 56.22
N GLN A 8 15.69 30.88 55.68
CA GLN A 8 16.49 29.67 55.54
C GLN A 8 17.40 29.86 54.32
N ASP A 9 18.70 30.01 54.59
CA ASP A 9 19.73 29.66 53.62
C ASP A 9 19.58 28.19 53.25
N LYS A 10 19.27 27.92 51.98
CA LYS A 10 19.63 26.66 51.33
C LYS A 10 19.71 26.88 49.83
N ASN A 11 20.92 27.22 49.41
CA ASN A 11 21.58 26.63 48.25
C ASN A 11 20.71 26.62 46.97
N ILE A 12 20.56 27.78 46.32
CA ILE A 12 20.11 27.82 44.93
C ILE A 12 21.29 27.31 44.09
N LYS A 13 21.41 25.99 43.98
CA LYS A 13 22.06 25.41 42.82
C LYS A 13 21.14 25.74 41.64
N PRO A 14 21.60 26.44 40.60
CA PRO A 14 20.87 26.43 39.34
C PRO A 14 20.66 24.96 39.01
N SER A 15 19.39 24.57 38.87
CA SER A 15 19.07 23.30 38.25
C SER A 15 19.70 23.39 36.86
N GLU A 16 20.87 22.79 36.67
CA GLU A 16 21.29 22.29 35.37
C GLU A 16 20.15 21.35 34.95
N ALA A 17 19.18 21.92 34.24
CA ALA A 17 18.35 21.15 33.35
C ALA A 17 19.32 20.30 32.52
N PRO A 18 19.06 19.01 32.35
CA PRO A 18 20.00 18.10 31.70
C PRO A 18 20.41 18.70 30.35
N SER A 19 21.68 19.07 30.25
CA SER A 19 22.28 19.58 29.03
C SER A 19 22.19 18.49 27.97
N SER A 20 21.65 18.89 26.82
CA SER A 20 21.60 18.13 25.56
C SER A 20 20.81 16.81 25.62
N ARG A 21 19.48 16.94 25.56
CA ARG A 21 18.72 15.93 24.80
C ARG A 21 19.26 15.95 23.37
N ASP A 22 19.68 14.80 22.88
CA ASP A 22 20.09 14.55 21.50
C ASP A 22 19.18 15.30 20.52
N ALA A 23 19.66 16.41 19.98
CA ALA A 23 18.93 17.21 19.01
C ALA A 23 19.08 16.54 17.64
N LEU A 24 18.43 15.39 17.48
CA LEU A 24 18.24 14.71 16.21
C LEU A 24 16.74 14.54 15.98
N THR A 25 16.22 15.24 14.99
CA THR A 25 14.85 15.09 14.50
C THR A 25 14.93 14.62 13.05
N ILE A 26 14.25 13.52 12.75
CA ILE A 26 14.13 12.96 11.40
C ILE A 26 12.65 12.82 11.09
N GLN A 27 12.21 13.39 9.97
CA GLN A 27 10.84 13.27 9.48
C GLN A 27 10.85 12.94 7.99
N GLY A 28 10.18 11.86 7.61
CA GLY A 28 9.95 11.50 6.21
C GLY A 28 8.63 12.07 5.68
N ASP A 29 8.62 12.47 4.42
CA ASP A 29 7.42 12.74 3.63
C ASP A 29 7.38 11.79 2.43
N ASP A 30 6.54 10.76 2.54
CA ASP A 30 6.35 9.73 1.52
C ASP A 30 5.77 10.29 0.21
N SER A 31 5.03 11.41 0.27
CA SER A 31 4.37 11.99 -0.91
C SER A 31 5.36 12.69 -1.84
N THR A 32 6.45 13.22 -1.26
CA THR A 32 7.52 13.93 -1.97
C THR A 32 8.84 13.15 -1.98
N ASN A 33 8.84 11.93 -1.44
CA ASN A 33 10.03 11.09 -1.26
C ASN A 33 11.21 11.87 -0.65
N THR A 34 10.92 12.66 0.40
CA THR A 34 11.88 13.58 1.01
C THR A 34 12.06 13.27 2.50
N ILE A 35 13.28 13.42 3.02
CA ILE A 35 13.58 13.31 4.45
C ILE A 35 14.08 14.67 4.94
N ILE A 36 13.42 15.20 5.97
CA ILE A 36 13.83 16.40 6.68
C ILE A 36 14.62 15.96 7.91
N VAL A 37 15.89 16.37 7.98
CA VAL A 37 16.78 16.07 9.10
C VAL A 37 17.21 17.38 9.77
N ALA A 38 16.93 17.49 11.06
CA ALA A 38 17.51 18.53 11.91
C ALA A 38 18.43 17.85 12.94
N ALA A 39 19.73 18.04 12.77
CA ALA A 39 20.75 17.45 13.61
C ALA A 39 21.86 18.46 13.93
N ARG A 40 22.71 18.13 14.91
CA ARG A 40 23.96 18.86 15.09
C ARG A 40 24.87 18.70 13.86
N SER A 41 25.67 19.72 13.56
CA SER A 41 26.53 19.76 12.38
C SER A 41 27.56 18.62 12.33
N ASP A 42 27.99 18.10 13.48
CA ASP A 42 28.94 16.98 13.57
C ASP A 42 28.32 15.63 13.20
N LEU A 43 26.98 15.49 13.28
CA LEU A 43 26.26 14.26 12.94
C LEU A 43 25.76 14.22 11.50
N LEU A 44 25.64 15.38 10.84
CA LEU A 44 25.15 15.46 9.45
C LEU A 44 25.98 14.61 8.46
N PRO A 45 27.32 14.59 8.50
CA PRO A 45 28.09 13.75 7.57
C PRO A 45 27.81 12.25 7.74
N LEU A 46 27.65 11.78 8.99
CA LEU A 46 27.32 10.39 9.27
C LEU A 46 25.91 10.03 8.77
N ILE A 47 24.93 10.93 8.96
CA ILE A 47 23.57 10.73 8.48
C ILE A 47 23.53 10.71 6.94
N GLU A 48 24.30 11.58 6.30
CA GLU A 48 24.43 11.62 4.84
C GLU A 48 25.00 10.31 4.29
N ASP A 49 26.04 9.76 4.92
CA ASP A 49 26.62 8.49 4.52
C ASP A 49 25.60 7.34 4.68
N VAL A 50 24.87 7.28 5.79
CA VAL A 50 23.80 6.29 5.98
C VAL A 50 22.73 6.42 4.91
N ILE A 51 22.25 7.64 4.62
CA ILE A 51 21.26 7.88 3.56
C ILE A 51 21.79 7.39 2.22
N LYS A 52 23.04 7.69 1.85
CA LYS A 52 23.65 7.20 0.60
C LYS A 52 23.72 5.68 0.51
N THR A 53 23.96 5.00 1.63
CA THR A 53 23.96 3.53 1.64
C THR A 53 22.56 2.93 1.51
N LEU A 54 21.52 3.66 1.93
CA LEU A 54 20.12 3.24 1.86
C LEU A 54 19.43 3.70 0.57
N ASP A 55 19.91 4.77 -0.06
CA ASP A 55 19.46 5.32 -1.35
C ASP A 55 20.01 4.49 -2.52
N ILE A 56 19.80 3.18 -2.42
CA ILE A 56 19.93 2.27 -3.53
C ILE A 56 18.58 2.24 -4.27
N PRO A 57 18.56 2.25 -5.61
CA PRO A 57 17.36 1.99 -6.37
C PRO A 57 16.72 0.73 -5.79
N ALA A 58 15.46 0.81 -5.37
CA ALA A 58 14.75 -0.36 -4.92
C ALA A 58 14.94 -1.43 -5.99
N ALA A 59 15.43 -2.62 -5.61
CA ALA A 59 15.51 -3.75 -6.53
C ALA A 59 14.12 -4.12 -7.12
N GLY A 60 13.04 -3.49 -6.62
CA GLY A 60 11.72 -3.46 -7.22
C GLY A 60 11.67 -2.55 -8.45
N GLY A 61 12.25 -2.98 -9.55
CA GLY A 61 12.20 -2.24 -10.81
C GLY A 61 12.10 -3.12 -12.05
N MET A 62 12.09 -4.44 -11.91
CA MET A 62 11.65 -5.28 -13.02
C MET A 62 10.13 -5.32 -12.96
N GLU A 63 9.49 -4.30 -13.56
CA GLU A 63 8.11 -4.43 -14.00
C GLU A 63 8.07 -5.63 -14.94
N SER A 64 7.56 -6.75 -14.44
CA SER A 64 7.32 -7.92 -15.28
C SER A 64 5.96 -7.74 -15.94
N ILE A 65 5.95 -7.87 -17.27
CA ILE A 65 4.73 -7.84 -18.06
C ILE A 65 4.30 -9.28 -18.29
N GLN A 66 3.06 -9.59 -17.95
CA GLN A 66 2.44 -10.87 -18.30
C GLN A 66 1.09 -10.68 -18.96
N ILE A 67 0.79 -11.59 -19.89
CA ILE A 67 -0.48 -11.66 -20.59
C ILE A 67 -1.25 -12.85 -20.05
N TYR A 68 -2.48 -12.61 -19.60
CA TYR A 68 -3.37 -13.62 -19.06
C TYR A 68 -4.65 -13.70 -19.91
N PRO A 69 -4.81 -14.72 -20.76
CA PRO A 69 -6.08 -14.97 -21.44
C PRO A 69 -7.12 -15.51 -20.45
N LEU A 70 -8.35 -15.03 -20.53
CA LEU A 70 -9.46 -15.46 -19.65
C LEU A 70 -10.40 -16.41 -20.38
N GLU A 71 -10.86 -17.45 -19.68
CA GLU A 71 -11.71 -18.51 -20.23
C GLU A 71 -13.19 -18.33 -19.89
N HIS A 72 -13.52 -17.86 -18.68
CA HIS A 72 -14.89 -17.84 -18.16
C HIS A 72 -15.38 -16.42 -17.85
N ALA A 73 -14.47 -15.54 -17.43
CA ALA A 73 -14.79 -14.17 -17.04
C ALA A 73 -14.45 -13.15 -18.13
N ASN A 74 -15.11 -12.00 -18.08
CA ASN A 74 -14.83 -10.88 -18.97
C ASN A 74 -13.62 -10.06 -18.44
N ALA A 75 -12.66 -9.80 -19.32
CA ALA A 75 -11.45 -9.05 -18.99
C ALA A 75 -11.73 -7.66 -18.42
N ALA A 76 -12.68 -6.90 -18.99
CA ALA A 76 -13.03 -5.58 -18.50
C ALA A 76 -13.63 -5.64 -17.09
N THR A 77 -14.41 -6.68 -16.77
CA THR A 77 -14.96 -6.84 -15.42
C THR A 77 -13.87 -7.10 -14.39
N ILE A 78 -12.90 -7.97 -14.70
CA ILE A 78 -11.79 -8.27 -13.78
C ILE A 78 -10.86 -7.07 -13.62
N GLU A 79 -10.54 -6.36 -14.70
CA GLU A 79 -9.72 -5.15 -14.63
C GLU A 79 -10.32 -4.11 -13.67
N ASN A 80 -11.62 -3.82 -13.78
CA ASN A 80 -12.32 -2.93 -12.84
C ASN A 80 -12.22 -3.40 -11.38
N ILE A 81 -12.34 -4.71 -11.11
CA ILE A 81 -12.21 -5.25 -9.75
C ILE A 81 -10.79 -5.03 -9.21
N ILE A 82 -9.78 -5.33 -10.03
CA ILE A 82 -8.37 -5.14 -9.66
C ILE A 82 -8.10 -3.65 -9.42
N GLU A 83 -8.49 -2.78 -10.35
CA GLU A 83 -8.30 -1.33 -10.20
C GLU A 83 -8.94 -0.81 -8.91
N ASN A 84 -10.17 -1.23 -8.59
CA ASN A 84 -10.87 -0.81 -7.37
C ASN A 84 -10.15 -1.28 -6.09
N LEU A 85 -9.55 -2.48 -6.11
CA LEU A 85 -8.78 -3.00 -4.98
C LEU A 85 -7.54 -2.14 -4.69
N PHE A 86 -6.87 -1.64 -5.74
CA PHE A 86 -5.65 -0.83 -5.61
C PHE A 86 -5.90 0.69 -5.56
N LYS A 87 -7.09 1.16 -5.96
CA LYS A 87 -7.51 2.57 -5.90
C LYS A 87 -8.24 2.94 -4.58
N GLY A 88 -8.72 1.95 -3.81
CA GLY A 88 -9.48 2.14 -2.55
C GLY A 88 -8.71 2.71 -1.35
N PRO A 89 -9.31 2.84 -0.15
CA PRO A 89 -8.72 3.51 1.02
C PRO A 89 -7.37 2.93 1.49
N SER A 90 -7.02 1.71 1.05
CA SER A 90 -5.70 1.08 1.22
C SER A 90 -4.56 1.76 0.43
N ARG A 91 -4.87 2.77 -0.39
CA ARG A 91 -3.90 3.52 -1.24
C ARG A 91 -2.77 4.18 -0.46
N ARG A 92 -2.97 4.49 0.82
CA ARG A 92 -1.94 5.07 1.71
C ARG A 92 -0.87 4.06 2.12
N GLN A 93 -1.15 2.77 2.00
CA GLN A 93 -0.23 1.71 2.43
C GLN A 93 0.46 1.00 1.26
N VAL A 94 -0.05 1.17 0.03
CA VAL A 94 0.57 0.63 -1.18
C VAL A 94 1.43 1.71 -1.83
N ARG A 95 2.74 1.46 -1.80
CA ARG A 95 3.73 2.28 -2.48
C ARG A 95 3.41 2.42 -3.98
N PRO A 96 3.60 3.60 -4.59
CA PRO A 96 3.28 3.82 -6.01
C PRO A 96 3.88 2.78 -6.95
N GLU A 97 5.11 2.35 -6.71
CA GLU A 97 5.86 1.35 -7.47
C GLU A 97 5.34 -0.08 -7.34
N ASP A 98 4.55 -0.37 -6.29
CA ASP A 98 3.93 -1.67 -6.07
C ASP A 98 2.53 -1.75 -6.70
N ARG A 99 2.05 -0.66 -7.36
CA ARG A 99 0.73 -0.63 -8.00
C ARG A 99 0.78 -1.32 -9.36
N PRO A 100 -0.11 -2.30 -9.62
CA PRO A 100 -0.16 -2.92 -10.93
C PRO A 100 -0.78 -1.96 -11.94
N ASN A 101 -0.20 -1.92 -13.14
CA ASN A 101 -0.83 -1.38 -14.33
C ASN A 101 -1.51 -2.53 -15.09
N VAL A 102 -2.81 -2.40 -15.33
CA VAL A 102 -3.63 -3.45 -15.96
C VAL A 102 -4.28 -2.87 -17.20
N VAL A 103 -4.13 -3.57 -18.32
CA VAL A 103 -4.73 -3.19 -19.61
C VAL A 103 -5.51 -4.37 -20.17
N VAL A 104 -6.68 -4.08 -20.73
CA VAL A 104 -7.55 -5.08 -21.34
C VAL A 104 -7.26 -5.18 -22.85
N ASP A 105 -6.96 -6.38 -23.34
CA ASP A 105 -7.07 -6.72 -24.77
C ASP A 105 -8.46 -7.32 -25.02
N SER A 106 -9.38 -6.50 -25.49
CA SER A 106 -10.76 -6.89 -25.80
C SER A 106 -10.88 -7.83 -27.00
N ARG A 107 -9.88 -7.86 -27.90
CA ARG A 107 -9.89 -8.73 -29.08
C ARG A 107 -9.67 -10.19 -28.70
N THR A 108 -8.88 -10.46 -27.65
CA THR A 108 -8.57 -11.83 -27.18
C THR A 108 -9.11 -12.14 -25.79
N ASN A 109 -9.94 -11.27 -25.22
CA ASN A 109 -10.42 -11.37 -23.83
C ASN A 109 -9.27 -11.65 -22.85
N ALA A 110 -8.20 -10.86 -22.93
CA ALA A 110 -6.99 -11.05 -22.13
C ALA A 110 -6.66 -9.81 -21.29
N LEU A 111 -5.97 -10.04 -20.18
CA LEU A 111 -5.41 -9.01 -19.31
C LEU A 111 -3.90 -8.93 -19.48
N ILE A 112 -3.40 -7.74 -19.75
CA ILE A 112 -1.97 -7.43 -19.75
C ILE A 112 -1.67 -6.74 -18.42
N VAL A 113 -0.85 -7.37 -17.58
CA VAL A 113 -0.51 -6.88 -16.25
C VAL A 113 0.97 -6.56 -16.19
N ALA A 114 1.30 -5.32 -15.84
CA ALA A 114 2.66 -4.88 -15.53
C ALA A 114 2.73 -4.51 -14.05
N ALA A 115 3.59 -5.19 -13.29
CA ALA A 115 3.75 -4.93 -11.86
C ALA A 115 5.09 -5.46 -11.34
N SER A 116 5.44 -5.11 -10.09
CA SER A 116 6.54 -5.78 -9.38
C SER A 116 6.28 -7.28 -9.25
N GLN A 117 7.32 -8.11 -9.24
CA GLN A 117 7.21 -9.58 -9.19
C GLN A 117 6.29 -10.08 -8.05
N LYS A 118 6.33 -9.39 -6.91
CA LYS A 118 5.48 -9.68 -5.75
C LYS A 118 4.01 -9.36 -6.04
N THR A 119 3.73 -8.16 -6.53
CA THR A 119 2.36 -7.73 -6.87
C THR A 119 1.78 -8.60 -7.98
N LEU A 120 2.59 -8.93 -8.98
CA LEU A 120 2.17 -9.77 -10.10
C LEU A 120 1.70 -11.16 -9.62
N ALA A 121 2.42 -11.81 -8.71
CA ALA A 121 2.00 -13.09 -8.14
C ALA A 121 0.64 -13.02 -7.40
N ILE A 122 0.39 -11.91 -6.68
CA ILE A 122 -0.88 -11.66 -5.99
C ILE A 122 -2.00 -11.46 -7.00
N VAL A 123 -1.78 -10.61 -8.00
CA VAL A 123 -2.75 -10.31 -9.06
C VAL A 123 -3.10 -11.56 -9.86
N MET A 124 -2.11 -12.37 -10.25
CA MET A 124 -2.35 -13.65 -10.94
C MET A 124 -3.23 -14.59 -10.12
N SER A 125 -2.92 -14.75 -8.82
CA SER A 125 -3.70 -15.60 -7.93
C SER A 125 -5.15 -15.12 -7.81
N LEU A 126 -5.38 -13.80 -7.85
CA LEU A 126 -6.71 -13.22 -7.86
C LEU A 126 -7.42 -13.48 -9.20
N ILE A 127 -6.74 -13.26 -10.33
CA ILE A 127 -7.30 -13.48 -11.67
C ILE A 127 -7.74 -14.94 -11.82
N THR A 128 -6.90 -15.90 -11.46
CA THR A 128 -7.22 -17.34 -11.55
C THR A 128 -8.44 -17.73 -10.70
N ARG A 129 -8.66 -17.06 -9.56
CA ARG A 129 -9.85 -17.28 -8.74
C ARG A 129 -11.11 -16.65 -9.34
N LEU A 130 -10.97 -15.49 -9.98
CA LEU A 130 -12.08 -14.77 -10.60
C LEU A 130 -12.51 -15.39 -11.94
N ASP A 131 -11.59 -16.04 -12.65
CA ASP A 131 -11.84 -16.70 -13.93
C ASP A 131 -12.34 -18.15 -13.79
N GLN A 132 -12.87 -18.53 -12.62
CA GLN A 132 -13.47 -19.85 -12.43
C GLN A 132 -14.89 -19.89 -12.97
N LYS A 133 -15.28 -21.05 -13.53
CA LYS A 133 -16.64 -21.31 -13.96
C LYS A 133 -17.58 -21.22 -12.75
N PRO A 134 -18.69 -20.46 -12.81
CA PRO A 134 -19.66 -20.41 -11.72
C PRO A 134 -20.15 -21.83 -11.41
N GLU A 135 -19.98 -22.28 -10.16
CA GLU A 135 -20.45 -23.62 -9.71
C GLU A 135 -21.97 -23.76 -9.79
N ASN A 136 -22.69 -22.64 -9.82
CA ASN A 136 -24.14 -22.61 -9.97
C ASN A 136 -24.50 -21.75 -11.18
N PRO A 137 -24.78 -22.34 -12.36
CA PRO A 137 -25.48 -21.63 -13.41
C PRO A 137 -26.85 -21.27 -12.83
N GLY A 138 -27.03 -20.00 -12.46
CA GLY A 138 -28.25 -19.52 -11.83
C GLY A 138 -29.49 -19.98 -12.60
N ILE A 139 -30.40 -20.64 -11.90
CA ILE A 139 -31.72 -21.09 -12.33
C ILE A 139 -31.70 -22.01 -13.56
N LEU A 140 -31.82 -23.32 -13.31
CA LEU A 140 -32.25 -24.27 -14.32
C LEU A 140 -33.73 -23.99 -14.64
N ILE A 141 -34.00 -23.30 -15.75
CA ILE A 141 -35.36 -23.17 -16.28
C ILE A 141 -35.67 -24.48 -16.99
N GLU A 142 -36.33 -25.40 -16.29
CA GLU A 142 -36.87 -26.62 -16.88
C GLU A 142 -38.34 -26.39 -17.22
N VAL A 143 -38.67 -26.43 -18.52
CA VAL A 143 -40.05 -26.33 -18.99
C VAL A 143 -40.67 -27.72 -18.87
N LEU A 144 -41.46 -27.93 -17.82
CA LEU A 144 -42.21 -29.17 -17.62
C LEU A 144 -43.55 -29.09 -18.37
N PRO A 145 -43.80 -29.93 -19.40
CA PRO A 145 -45.09 -29.98 -20.06
C PRO A 145 -46.14 -30.59 -19.12
N LEU A 146 -47.37 -30.07 -19.16
CA LEU A 146 -48.51 -30.65 -18.46
C LEU A 146 -49.12 -31.76 -19.33
N GLU A 147 -49.25 -32.97 -18.80
CA GLU A 147 -49.82 -34.10 -19.55
C GLU A 147 -51.36 -34.08 -19.64
N HIS A 148 -52.03 -33.43 -18.68
CA HIS A 148 -53.48 -33.57 -18.50
C HIS A 148 -54.25 -32.25 -18.33
N ASN A 149 -53.58 -31.10 -18.24
CA ASN A 149 -54.21 -29.80 -17.99
C ASN A 149 -53.52 -28.67 -18.76
N ASP A 150 -54.27 -27.60 -19.02
CA ASP A 150 -53.74 -26.37 -19.62
C ASP A 150 -53.09 -25.44 -18.59
N ALA A 151 -52.06 -24.71 -19.01
CA ALA A 151 -51.25 -23.81 -18.16
C ALA A 151 -51.82 -22.38 -18.04
N SER A 152 -53.08 -22.17 -18.40
CA SER A 152 -53.76 -20.86 -18.40
C SER A 152 -54.40 -20.52 -17.07
#